data_AF-A0A2R6A9Y1-F1
#
_entry.id   AF-A0A2R6A9Y1-F1
#
_cell.length_a   1.000
_cell.length_b   1.000
_cell.length_c   1.000
_cell.angle_alpha   90.00
_cell.angle_beta   90.00
_cell.angle_gamma   90.00
#
_symmetry.space_group_name_H-M   'P 1'
#
loop_
_entity.id
_entity.type
_entity.pdbx_description
1 polymer ?
#
loop_
_entity_poly.entity_id
_entity_poly.type
_entity_poly.pdbx_seq_one_letter_code
_entity_poly.pdbx_strand_id
1 'polypeptide(L)'
;MKLRKLALALTIAFFTLFHFCFYFANGETLFLLATIGSVGFWFSFLLLSMVSFLRRAFAFSLNALRSKGYALALLIGYFVIHVFVYGLLLERLLVSIFGSVQTYSGGLEAYFSANYNITPKDVLSEIYALTLNPSFVVFIPPLYGLALGPFAFYSALAIDFLVLSNIAVILRSTKTYKVIAFPVIGVVGGASCCLSVPELIVTLSSIGSQLVLLTPLETIVLNTLYYVLPISVMVALKLNLDTLVSVKPKVFTG
;
A
#
# COMPACT_ATOMS: atom_id res chain seq x y z
N MET A 1 -11.70 -3.83 -23.33
CA MET A 1 -12.13 -5.18 -22.89
C MET A 1 -11.00 -6.20 -22.92
N LYS A 2 -10.16 -6.26 -23.97
CA LYS A 2 -9.00 -7.19 -24.06
C LYS A 2 -8.00 -7.04 -22.90
N LEU A 3 -7.58 -5.82 -22.55
CA LEU A 3 -6.61 -5.58 -21.48
C LEU A 3 -7.09 -6.01 -20.08
N ARG A 4 -8.37 -5.82 -19.77
CA ARG A 4 -8.95 -6.27 -18.48
C ARG A 4 -8.94 -7.80 -18.35
N LYS A 5 -9.28 -8.51 -19.43
CA LYS A 5 -9.22 -9.98 -19.47
C LYS A 5 -7.79 -10.49 -19.33
N LEU A 6 -6.83 -9.84 -20.01
CA LEU A 6 -5.42 -10.16 -19.89
C LEU A 6 -4.89 -9.92 -18.46
N ALA A 7 -5.18 -8.76 -17.88
CA ALA A 7 -4.77 -8.45 -16.51
C ALA A 7 -5.32 -9.46 -15.50
N LEU A 8 -6.61 -9.82 -15.63
CA LEU A 8 -7.23 -10.85 -14.79
C LEU A 8 -6.55 -12.22 -14.97
N ALA A 9 -6.29 -12.64 -16.21
CA ALA A 9 -5.62 -13.90 -16.49
C ALA A 9 -4.20 -13.93 -15.91
N LEU A 10 -3.45 -12.84 -16.02
CA LEU A 10 -2.12 -12.71 -15.40
C LEU A 10 -2.19 -12.76 -13.88
N THR A 11 -3.15 -12.07 -13.26
CA THR A 11 -3.34 -12.12 -11.81
C THR A 11 -3.64 -13.53 -11.33
N ILE A 12 -4.52 -14.26 -12.02
CA ILE A 12 -4.80 -15.66 -11.69
C ILE A 12 -3.56 -16.52 -11.89
N ALA A 13 -2.86 -16.39 -13.01
CA ALA A 13 -1.67 -17.20 -13.31
C ALA A 13 -0.55 -16.99 -12.27
N PHE A 14 -0.23 -15.75 -11.92
CA PHE A 14 0.78 -15.45 -10.92
C PHE A 14 0.36 -15.85 -9.51
N PHE A 15 -0.92 -15.70 -9.17
CA PHE A 15 -1.45 -16.23 -7.91
C PHE A 15 -1.30 -17.75 -7.84
N THR A 16 -1.66 -18.48 -8.90
CA THR A 16 -1.51 -19.94 -8.93
C THR A 16 -0.05 -20.39 -8.84
N LEU A 17 0.87 -19.65 -9.47
CA LEU A 17 2.31 -19.89 -9.36
C LEU A 17 2.78 -19.69 -7.92
N PHE A 18 2.38 -18.57 -7.29
CA PHE A 18 2.70 -18.29 -5.89
C PHE A 18 2.14 -19.37 -4.96
N HIS A 19 0.85 -19.71 -5.11
CA HIS A 19 0.16 -20.74 -4.33
C HIS A 19 0.91 -22.07 -4.39
N PHE A 20 1.22 -22.54 -5.60
CA PHE A 20 2.00 -23.76 -5.78
C PHE A 20 3.35 -23.68 -5.07
N CYS A 21 4.09 -22.58 -5.23
CA CYS A 21 5.38 -22.43 -4.56
C CYS A 21 5.22 -22.35 -3.03
N PHE A 22 4.17 -21.72 -2.50
CA PHE A 22 4.00 -21.56 -1.06
C PHE A 22 3.85 -22.89 -0.32
N TYR A 23 3.07 -23.84 -0.87
CA TYR A 23 2.85 -25.16 -0.24
C TYR A 23 3.99 -26.14 -0.48
N PHE A 24 4.71 -26.02 -1.60
CA PHE A 24 5.71 -27.01 -2.01
C PHE A 24 7.16 -26.50 -1.93
N ALA A 25 7.40 -25.24 -1.54
CA ALA A 25 8.74 -24.65 -1.45
C ALA A 25 9.61 -25.37 -0.42
N ASN A 26 10.56 -26.16 -0.93
CA ASN A 26 11.73 -26.65 -0.22
C ASN A 26 12.96 -26.39 -1.10
N GLY A 27 13.67 -25.28 -0.89
CA GLY A 27 14.91 -24.93 -1.60
C GLY A 27 14.85 -23.64 -2.44
N GLU A 28 16.02 -23.10 -2.77
CA GLU A 28 16.22 -21.75 -3.33
C GLU A 28 15.47 -21.47 -4.63
N THR A 29 15.37 -22.46 -5.53
CA THR A 29 14.67 -22.30 -6.81
C THR A 29 13.18 -22.02 -6.63
N LEU A 30 12.54 -22.66 -5.65
CA LEU A 30 11.12 -22.45 -5.35
C LEU A 30 10.89 -21.12 -4.63
N PHE A 31 11.87 -20.62 -3.87
CA PHE A 31 11.84 -19.27 -3.31
C PHE A 31 11.86 -18.18 -4.38
N LEU A 32 12.69 -18.35 -5.41
CA LEU A 32 12.74 -17.41 -6.53
C LEU A 32 11.41 -17.40 -7.29
N LEU A 33 10.85 -18.59 -7.56
CA LEU A 33 9.54 -18.71 -8.22
C LEU A 33 8.39 -18.14 -7.37
N ALA A 34 8.41 -18.33 -6.05
CA ALA A 34 7.46 -17.69 -5.14
C ALA A 34 7.57 -16.16 -5.21
N THR A 35 8.79 -15.63 -5.28
CA THR A 35 9.03 -14.18 -5.44
C THR A 35 8.48 -13.66 -6.75
N ILE A 36 8.74 -14.35 -7.87
CA ILE A 36 8.19 -14.00 -9.19
C ILE A 36 6.66 -14.07 -9.17
N GLY A 37 6.09 -15.11 -8.55
CA GLY A 37 4.66 -15.28 -8.35
C GLY A 37 4.04 -14.11 -7.57
N SER A 38 4.62 -13.75 -6.42
CA SER A 38 4.13 -12.64 -5.59
C SER A 38 4.22 -11.29 -6.30
N VAL A 39 5.41 -10.94 -6.83
CA VAL A 39 5.62 -9.66 -7.53
C VAL A 39 4.74 -9.57 -8.78
N GLY A 40 4.67 -10.65 -9.56
CA GLY A 40 3.81 -10.72 -10.75
C GLY A 40 2.33 -10.61 -10.40
N PHE A 41 1.90 -11.21 -9.30
CA PHE A 41 0.54 -11.09 -8.79
C PHE A 41 0.21 -9.63 -8.47
N TRP A 42 1.01 -8.96 -7.64
CA TRP A 42 0.72 -7.57 -7.26
C TRP A 42 0.81 -6.59 -8.41
N PHE A 43 1.76 -6.78 -9.34
CA PHE A 43 1.86 -5.95 -10.54
C PHE A 43 0.63 -6.11 -11.46
N SER A 44 0.23 -7.35 -11.73
CA SER A 44 -0.96 -7.63 -12.54
C SER A 44 -2.26 -7.20 -11.84
N PHE A 45 -2.32 -7.31 -10.51
CA PHE A 45 -3.44 -6.85 -9.70
C PHE A 45 -3.56 -5.32 -9.69
N LEU A 46 -2.44 -4.60 -9.63
CA LEU A 46 -2.40 -3.15 -9.80
C LEU A 46 -2.93 -2.76 -11.18
N LEU A 47 -2.45 -3.42 -12.25
CA LEU A 47 -2.94 -3.19 -13.61
C LEU A 47 -4.45 -3.47 -13.71
N LEU A 48 -4.91 -4.60 -13.15
CA LEU A 48 -6.33 -4.96 -13.13
C LEU A 48 -7.15 -3.88 -12.43
N SER A 49 -6.67 -3.38 -11.29
CA SER A 49 -7.31 -2.30 -10.52
C SER A 49 -7.36 -1.01 -11.34
N MET A 50 -6.27 -0.62 -11.99
CA MET A 50 -6.21 0.54 -12.88
C MET A 50 -7.14 0.45 -14.09
N VAL A 51 -7.41 -0.72 -14.63
CA VAL A 51 -8.32 -0.88 -15.79
C VAL A 51 -9.77 -1.20 -15.40
N SER A 52 -10.04 -1.39 -14.11
CA SER A 52 -11.37 -1.69 -13.57
C SER A 52 -11.80 -0.65 -12.53
N PHE A 53 -11.62 -0.94 -11.24
CA PHE A 53 -12.04 -0.12 -10.11
C PHE A 53 -11.50 1.30 -10.21
N LEU A 54 -10.19 1.47 -10.41
CA LEU A 54 -9.49 2.76 -10.44
C LEU A 54 -9.47 3.42 -11.83
N ARG A 55 -10.20 2.88 -12.83
CA ARG A 55 -10.10 3.33 -14.23
C ARG A 55 -10.25 4.83 -14.45
N ARG A 56 -11.21 5.46 -13.77
CA ARG A 56 -11.42 6.91 -13.90
C ARG A 56 -10.25 7.69 -13.28
N ALA A 57 -9.84 7.31 -12.07
CA ALA A 57 -8.72 7.95 -11.39
C ALA A 57 -7.46 7.86 -12.25
N PHE A 58 -7.13 6.66 -12.72
CA PHE A 58 -5.98 6.45 -13.58
C PHE A 58 -6.01 7.33 -14.85
N ALA A 59 -7.18 7.44 -15.52
CA ALA A 59 -7.33 8.32 -16.67
C ALA A 59 -7.10 9.81 -16.34
N PHE A 60 -7.64 10.29 -15.22
CA PHE A 60 -7.43 11.67 -14.78
C PHE A 60 -5.97 11.97 -14.44
N SER A 61 -5.34 11.06 -13.69
CA SER A 61 -3.93 11.18 -13.34
C SER A 61 -3.02 11.14 -14.55
N LEU A 62 -3.25 10.24 -15.52
CA LEU A 62 -2.49 10.22 -16.77
C LEU A 62 -2.65 11.51 -17.57
N ASN A 63 -3.87 12.04 -17.65
CA ASN A 63 -4.11 13.32 -18.30
C ASN A 63 -3.39 14.46 -17.58
N ALA A 64 -3.39 14.48 -16.25
CA ALA A 64 -2.65 15.46 -15.47
C ALA A 64 -1.13 15.34 -15.69
N LEU A 65 -0.58 14.13 -15.67
CA LEU A 65 0.84 13.84 -15.92
C LEU A 65 1.28 14.29 -17.32
N ARG A 66 0.44 14.08 -18.35
CA ARG A 66 0.75 14.49 -19.73
C ARG A 66 0.62 16.00 -19.95
N SER A 67 -0.32 16.66 -19.27
CA SER A 67 -0.67 18.06 -19.56
C SER A 67 -0.01 19.06 -18.63
N LYS A 68 0.50 18.65 -17.47
CA LYS A 68 1.00 19.57 -16.44
C LYS A 68 2.32 19.09 -15.83
N GLY A 69 3.37 19.90 -15.96
CA GLY A 69 4.70 19.58 -15.43
C GLY A 69 4.74 19.35 -13.92
N TYR A 70 3.85 19.98 -13.15
CA TYR A 70 3.78 19.79 -11.70
C TYR A 70 3.17 18.45 -11.27
N ALA A 71 2.48 17.72 -12.15
CA ALA A 71 1.77 16.50 -11.77
C ALA A 71 2.73 15.36 -11.40
N LEU A 72 3.90 15.29 -12.05
CA LEU A 72 4.93 14.32 -11.70
C LEU A 72 5.55 14.64 -10.34
N ALA A 73 5.84 15.92 -10.08
CA ALA A 73 6.35 16.37 -8.80
C ALA A 73 5.35 16.13 -7.66
N LEU A 74 4.05 16.34 -7.91
CA LEU A 74 3.01 15.99 -6.95
C LEU A 74 2.92 14.48 -6.72
N LEU A 75 3.01 13.66 -7.76
CA LEU A 75 2.95 12.20 -7.63
C LEU A 75 4.15 11.68 -6.82
N ILE A 76 5.38 12.03 -7.22
CA ILE A 76 6.60 11.59 -6.55
C ILE A 76 6.70 12.19 -5.16
N GLY A 77 6.45 13.50 -5.02
CA GLY A 77 6.53 14.20 -3.75
C GLY A 77 5.50 13.65 -2.76
N TYR A 78 4.27 13.41 -3.22
CA TYR A 78 3.26 12.77 -2.38
C TYR A 78 3.68 11.35 -2.02
N PHE A 79 4.12 10.51 -2.96
CA PHE A 79 4.61 9.15 -2.67
C PHE A 79 5.69 9.15 -1.59
N VAL A 80 6.71 10.00 -1.72
CA VAL A 80 7.82 10.08 -0.77
C VAL A 80 7.34 10.56 0.61
N ILE A 81 6.54 11.63 0.67
CA ILE A 81 5.97 12.11 1.93
C ILE A 81 5.07 11.04 2.55
N HIS A 82 4.31 10.34 1.73
CA HIS A 82 3.36 9.32 2.13
C HIS A 82 4.04 8.09 2.72
N VAL A 83 5.12 7.63 2.10
CA VAL A 83 5.88 6.47 2.53
C VAL A 83 6.77 6.79 3.73
N PHE A 84 7.48 7.92 3.71
CA PHE A 84 8.51 8.22 4.71
C PHE A 84 8.04 9.13 5.85
N VAL A 85 7.35 10.23 5.54
CA VAL A 85 6.96 11.22 6.56
C VAL A 85 5.79 10.70 7.39
N TYR A 86 4.78 10.11 6.73
CA TYR A 86 3.64 9.58 7.46
C TYR A 86 3.91 8.24 8.13
N GLY A 87 4.74 7.38 7.54
CA GLY A 87 5.26 6.18 8.22
C GLY A 87 5.94 6.55 9.54
N LEU A 88 6.85 7.54 9.50
CA LEU A 88 7.59 8.01 10.67
C LEU A 88 6.68 8.70 11.70
N LEU A 89 5.74 9.54 11.27
CA LEU A 89 4.85 10.26 12.19
C LEU A 89 3.92 9.30 12.95
N LEU A 90 3.42 8.27 12.26
CA LEU A 90 2.55 7.26 12.87
C LEU A 90 3.33 6.31 13.78
N GLU A 91 4.57 5.94 13.41
CA GLU A 91 5.51 5.23 14.29
C GLU A 91 5.73 6.03 15.59
N ARG A 92 6.03 7.32 15.50
CA ARG A 92 6.21 8.18 16.69
C ARG A 92 4.95 8.30 17.54
N LEU A 93 3.78 8.37 16.92
CA LEU A 93 2.51 8.39 17.63
C LEU A 93 2.31 7.08 18.40
N LEU A 94 2.57 5.93 17.77
CA LEU A 94 2.45 4.61 18.41
C LEU A 94 3.47 4.45 19.55
N VAL A 95 4.73 4.82 19.34
CA VAL A 95 5.77 4.82 20.39
C VAL A 95 5.37 5.72 21.56
N SER A 96 4.78 6.89 21.30
CA SER A 96 4.31 7.80 22.34
C SER A 96 3.13 7.24 23.16
N ILE A 97 2.31 6.38 22.57
CA ILE A 97 1.12 5.79 23.22
C ILE A 97 1.50 4.52 23.99
N PHE A 98 2.33 3.66 23.39
CA PHE A 98 2.65 2.32 23.92
C PHE A 98 4.00 2.22 24.63
N GLY A 99 4.85 3.25 24.55
CA GLY A 99 6.07 3.40 25.35
C GLY A 99 7.25 2.51 24.94
N SER A 100 7.11 1.66 23.93
CA SER A 100 8.20 0.82 23.41
C SER A 100 9.01 1.60 22.37
N VAL A 101 10.28 1.88 22.67
CA VAL A 101 11.20 2.50 21.72
C VAL A 101 12.07 1.39 21.13
N GLN A 102 11.81 0.96 19.89
CA GLN A 102 12.79 0.17 19.15
C GLN A 102 13.98 1.08 18.81
N THR A 103 15.12 0.80 19.43
CA THR A 103 16.39 1.43 19.06
C THR A 103 17.15 0.52 18.11
N TYR A 104 17.25 0.93 16.85
CA TYR A 104 18.08 0.25 15.86
C TYR A 104 19.53 0.68 16.06
N SER A 105 20.37 -0.24 16.54
CA SER A 105 21.82 -0.05 16.64
C SER A 105 22.49 -0.50 15.35
N GLY A 106 23.14 0.40 14.61
CA GLY A 106 23.79 0.07 13.34
C GLY A 106 24.03 1.29 12.46
N GLY A 107 24.43 1.04 11.22
CA GLY A 107 24.47 2.05 10.15
C GLY A 107 23.13 2.16 9.41
N LEU A 108 23.06 3.05 8.42
CA LEU A 108 21.95 3.08 7.46
C LEU A 108 21.95 1.77 6.66
N GLU A 109 20.88 0.98 6.76
CA GLU A 109 20.76 -0.31 6.07
C GLU A 109 19.49 -0.34 5.21
N ALA A 110 19.60 -0.87 4.00
CA ALA A 110 18.47 -1.10 3.11
C ALA A 110 18.65 -2.42 2.37
N TYR A 111 17.68 -3.33 2.48
CA TYR A 111 17.77 -4.66 1.87
C TYR A 111 16.41 -5.22 1.48
N PHE A 112 16.42 -6.21 0.59
CA PHE A 112 15.24 -6.99 0.24
C PHE A 112 15.19 -8.25 1.09
N SER A 113 14.03 -8.51 1.69
CA SER A 113 13.75 -9.72 2.45
C SER A 113 12.61 -10.49 1.81
N ALA A 114 12.74 -11.80 1.74
CA ALA A 114 11.69 -12.69 1.26
C ALA A 114 11.71 -13.98 2.07
N ASN A 115 10.68 -14.19 2.88
CA ASN A 115 10.51 -15.42 3.63
C ASN A 115 9.14 -16.05 3.35
N TYR A 116 9.14 -17.14 2.59
CA TYR A 116 7.93 -17.93 2.29
C TYR A 116 7.81 -19.20 3.14
N ASN A 117 8.77 -19.45 4.04
CA ASN A 117 8.74 -20.58 4.98
C ASN A 117 7.91 -20.26 6.23
N ILE A 118 6.72 -19.70 6.02
CA ILE A 118 5.75 -19.44 7.09
C ILE A 118 5.06 -20.77 7.43
N THR A 119 4.96 -21.06 8.73
CA THR A 119 4.24 -22.22 9.27
C THR A 119 3.21 -21.74 10.30
N PRO A 120 2.00 -22.34 10.36
CA PRO A 120 1.51 -23.44 9.54
C PRO A 120 1.25 -23.05 8.07
N LYS A 121 1.19 -24.04 7.16
CA LYS A 121 0.83 -23.82 5.75
C LYS A 121 -0.68 -23.84 5.60
N ASP A 122 -1.32 -22.73 5.97
CA ASP A 122 -2.75 -22.52 5.82
C ASP A 122 -3.06 -21.29 4.93
N VAL A 123 -4.34 -21.10 4.61
CA VAL A 123 -4.80 -20.01 3.72
C VAL A 123 -4.47 -18.63 4.28
N LEU A 124 -4.54 -18.45 5.60
CA LEU A 124 -4.21 -17.17 6.23
C LEU A 124 -2.72 -16.88 6.11
N SER A 125 -1.86 -17.85 6.40
CA SER A 125 -0.41 -17.72 6.28
C SER A 125 0.03 -17.51 4.83
N GLU A 126 -0.66 -18.11 3.87
CA GLU A 126 -0.46 -17.85 2.44
C GLU A 126 -0.79 -16.40 2.08
N ILE A 127 -1.93 -15.88 2.55
CA ILE A 127 -2.33 -14.48 2.31
C ILE A 127 -1.30 -13.53 2.95
N TYR A 128 -0.86 -13.79 4.19
CA TYR A 128 0.19 -13.01 4.84
C TYR A 128 1.52 -13.07 4.08
N ALA A 129 1.91 -14.26 3.61
CA ALA A 129 3.13 -14.40 2.81
C ALA A 129 3.03 -13.56 1.52
N LEU A 130 1.87 -13.60 0.85
CA LEU A 130 1.64 -12.86 -0.39
C LEU A 130 1.64 -11.34 -0.19
N THR A 131 1.09 -10.84 0.90
CA THR A 131 0.96 -9.39 1.15
C THR A 131 2.24 -8.77 1.71
N LEU A 132 3.05 -9.55 2.44
CA LEU A 132 4.24 -9.06 3.13
C LEU A 132 5.55 -9.40 2.41
N ASN A 133 5.59 -10.43 1.55
CA ASN A 133 6.82 -10.87 0.89
C ASN A 133 6.72 -10.80 -0.64
N PRO A 134 7.76 -10.33 -1.34
CA PRO A 134 9.03 -9.81 -0.80
C PRO A 134 8.86 -8.39 -0.21
N SER A 135 9.53 -8.10 0.90
CA SER A 135 9.55 -6.78 1.52
C SER A 135 10.84 -6.02 1.24
N PHE A 136 10.75 -4.72 0.97
CA PHE A 136 11.89 -3.82 1.02
C PHE A 136 11.99 -3.21 2.42
N VAL A 137 13.11 -3.47 3.10
CA VAL A 137 13.34 -3.04 4.47
C VAL A 137 14.40 -1.94 4.49
N VAL A 138 14.12 -0.86 5.23
CA VAL A 138 15.03 0.27 5.44
C VAL A 138 15.11 0.55 6.93
N PHE A 139 16.33 0.58 7.46
CA PHE A 139 16.62 1.00 8.82
C PHE A 139 17.41 2.30 8.80
N ILE A 140 16.85 3.32 9.43
CA ILE A 140 17.51 4.60 9.67
C ILE A 140 17.70 4.74 11.19
N PRO A 141 18.90 4.43 11.71
CA PRO A 141 19.20 4.58 13.13
C PRO A 141 18.94 6.01 13.63
N PRO A 142 18.57 6.21 14.91
CA PRO A 142 18.36 5.16 15.91
C PRO A 142 16.92 4.63 15.98
N LEU A 143 15.96 5.20 15.24
CA LEU A 143 14.54 5.17 15.63
C LEU A 143 13.59 5.11 14.43
N TYR A 144 14.02 4.51 13.32
CA TYR A 144 13.15 4.36 12.16
C TYR A 144 13.42 3.03 11.45
N GLY A 145 12.40 2.19 11.40
CA GLY A 145 12.40 0.93 10.68
C GLY A 145 11.18 0.83 9.76
N LEU A 146 11.40 0.75 8.46
CA LEU A 146 10.37 0.63 7.45
C LEU A 146 10.47 -0.71 6.74
N ALA A 147 9.35 -1.43 6.61
CA ALA A 147 9.26 -2.70 5.89
C ALA A 147 8.07 -2.62 4.93
N LEU A 148 8.36 -2.37 3.65
CA LEU A 148 7.35 -2.23 2.61
C LEU A 148 7.15 -3.57 1.91
N GLY A 149 6.08 -4.26 2.29
CA GLY A 149 5.58 -5.43 1.56
C GLY A 149 4.87 -5.04 0.24
N PRO A 150 4.58 -6.01 -0.63
CA PRO A 150 3.92 -5.74 -1.90
C PRO A 150 2.52 -5.12 -1.75
N PHE A 151 1.78 -5.49 -0.70
CA PHE A 151 0.49 -4.85 -0.40
C PHE A 151 0.65 -3.36 -0.11
N ALA A 152 1.63 -2.99 0.74
CA ALA A 152 1.91 -1.60 1.08
C ALA A 152 2.26 -0.76 -0.16
N PHE A 153 3.12 -1.29 -1.04
CA PHE A 153 3.43 -0.67 -2.33
C PHE A 153 2.20 -0.49 -3.22
N TYR A 154 1.38 -1.54 -3.34
CA TYR A 154 0.13 -1.48 -4.11
C TYR A 154 -0.81 -0.40 -3.56
N SER A 155 -1.05 -0.38 -2.25
CA SER A 155 -1.96 0.58 -1.62
C SER A 155 -1.45 2.01 -1.74
N ALA A 156 -0.15 2.24 -1.53
CA ALA A 156 0.46 3.56 -1.68
C ALA A 156 0.25 4.08 -3.11
N LEU A 157 0.60 3.30 -4.13
CA LEU A 157 0.41 3.70 -5.53
C LEU A 157 -1.08 3.96 -5.85
N ALA A 158 -1.98 3.10 -5.40
CA ALA A 158 -3.41 3.27 -5.64
C ALA A 158 -3.97 4.57 -5.00
N ILE A 159 -3.57 4.85 -3.75
CA ILE A 159 -3.94 6.07 -3.02
C ILE A 159 -3.36 7.29 -3.73
N ASP A 160 -2.10 7.27 -4.14
CA ASP A 160 -1.44 8.37 -4.85
C ASP A 160 -2.15 8.75 -6.15
N PHE A 161 -2.50 7.75 -6.96
CA PHE A 161 -3.27 7.99 -8.18
C PHE A 161 -4.63 8.60 -7.87
N LEU A 162 -5.29 8.16 -6.79
CA LEU A 162 -6.57 8.71 -6.36
C LEU A 162 -6.43 10.14 -5.85
N VAL A 163 -5.41 10.46 -5.05
CA VAL A 163 -5.13 11.81 -4.55
C VAL A 163 -4.83 12.75 -5.71
N LEU A 164 -3.94 12.38 -6.62
CA LEU A 164 -3.61 13.18 -7.80
C LEU A 164 -4.87 13.45 -8.66
N SER A 165 -5.72 12.45 -8.84
CA SER A 165 -6.98 12.60 -9.57
C SER A 165 -7.93 13.58 -8.90
N ASN A 166 -8.11 13.46 -7.58
CA ASN A 166 -8.95 14.36 -6.81
C ASN A 166 -8.43 15.80 -6.91
N ILE A 167 -7.12 16.02 -6.70
CA ILE A 167 -6.49 17.34 -6.85
C ILE A 167 -6.69 17.88 -8.27
N ALA A 168 -6.46 17.07 -9.30
CA ALA A 168 -6.61 17.49 -10.69
C ALA A 168 -8.04 17.94 -11.03
N VAL A 169 -9.06 17.29 -10.48
CA VAL A 169 -10.46 17.67 -10.66
C VAL A 169 -10.82 18.91 -9.84
N ILE A 170 -10.31 19.02 -8.61
CA ILE A 170 -10.53 20.17 -7.71
C ILE A 170 -9.91 21.45 -8.29
N LEU A 171 -8.66 21.39 -8.76
CA LEU A 171 -7.99 22.55 -9.36
C LEU A 171 -8.66 23.04 -10.65
N ARG A 172 -9.45 22.19 -11.31
CA ARG A 172 -10.30 22.56 -12.46
C ARG A 172 -11.69 23.05 -12.02
N SER A 173 -11.93 23.22 -10.72
CA SER A 173 -13.21 23.66 -10.15
C SER A 173 -13.11 25.06 -9.59
N THR A 174 -14.05 25.93 -9.96
CA THR A 174 -14.08 27.36 -9.61
C THR A 174 -14.74 27.67 -8.26
N LYS A 175 -15.16 26.65 -7.48
CA LYS A 175 -15.76 26.82 -6.14
C LYS A 175 -14.82 26.30 -5.05
N THR A 176 -14.23 27.22 -4.31
CA THR A 176 -12.86 27.11 -3.75
C THR A 176 -12.75 26.83 -2.24
N TYR A 177 -13.72 26.26 -1.52
CA TYR A 177 -13.51 26.13 -0.06
C TYR A 177 -14.10 24.91 0.66
N LYS A 178 -15.18 24.28 0.18
CA LYS A 178 -15.74 23.08 0.85
C LYS A 178 -15.10 21.75 0.42
N VAL A 179 -14.19 21.78 -0.56
CA VAL A 179 -13.64 20.57 -1.22
C VAL A 179 -12.17 20.30 -0.83
N ILE A 180 -11.54 21.20 -0.07
CA ILE A 180 -10.12 21.10 0.33
C ILE A 180 -9.94 20.20 1.57
N ALA A 181 -11.00 19.92 2.34
CA ALA A 181 -10.93 19.07 3.52
C ALA A 181 -10.71 17.57 3.20
N PHE A 182 -11.18 17.09 2.04
CA PHE A 182 -11.12 15.67 1.69
C PHE A 182 -9.75 15.15 1.25
N PRO A 183 -8.93 15.89 0.48
CA PRO A 183 -7.54 15.53 0.23
C PRO A 183 -6.76 15.36 1.54
N VAL A 184 -6.98 16.24 2.53
CA VAL A 184 -6.31 16.19 3.84
C VAL A 184 -6.70 14.93 4.63
N ILE A 185 -7.94 14.42 4.51
CA ILE A 185 -8.36 13.15 5.13
C ILE A 185 -7.70 11.95 4.41
N GLY A 186 -7.55 11.99 3.08
CA GLY A 186 -6.79 10.99 2.34
C GLY A 186 -5.30 10.99 2.67
N VAL A 187 -4.76 12.18 2.93
CA VAL A 187 -3.38 12.44 3.35
C VAL A 187 -3.10 11.86 4.74
N VAL A 188 -3.99 12.07 5.71
CA VAL A 188 -3.82 11.57 7.10
C VAL A 188 -4.21 10.09 7.24
N GLY A 189 -5.25 9.64 6.51
CA GLY A 189 -5.73 8.26 6.61
C GLY A 189 -4.86 7.24 5.87
N GLY A 190 -4.25 7.60 4.74
CA GLY A 190 -3.44 6.64 3.97
C GLY A 190 -2.05 6.37 4.57
N ALA A 191 -1.62 7.17 5.55
CA ALA A 191 -0.40 6.97 6.33
C ALA A 191 -0.21 5.54 6.86
N SER A 192 -1.32 4.85 7.17
CA SER A 192 -1.28 3.52 7.76
C SER A 192 -0.86 2.42 6.79
N CYS A 193 -0.93 2.66 5.47
CA CYS A 193 -0.61 1.65 4.46
C CYS A 193 0.89 1.39 4.32
N CYS A 194 1.71 2.29 4.86
CA CYS A 194 3.16 2.24 4.84
C CYS A 194 3.77 1.90 6.21
N LEU A 195 2.96 1.49 7.19
CA LEU A 195 3.47 1.02 8.47
C LEU A 195 4.26 -0.27 8.29
N SER A 196 5.45 -0.36 8.88
CA SER A 196 6.18 -1.61 9.02
C SER A 196 5.38 -2.55 9.92
N VAL A 197 4.94 -3.68 9.38
CA VAL A 197 4.33 -4.77 10.17
C VAL A 197 5.25 -5.21 11.33
N PRO A 198 6.59 -5.30 11.18
CA PRO A 198 7.49 -5.56 12.29
C PRO A 198 7.42 -4.52 13.43
N GLU A 199 7.33 -3.23 13.12
CA GLU A 199 7.28 -2.17 14.12
C GLU A 199 5.92 -2.15 14.83
N LEU A 200 4.82 -2.39 14.10
CA LEU A 200 3.50 -2.58 14.70
C LEU A 200 3.45 -3.78 15.64
N ILE A 201 4.09 -4.89 15.26
CA ILE A 201 4.21 -6.07 16.12
C ILE A 201 4.98 -5.71 17.38
N VAL A 202 6.14 -5.06 17.27
CA VAL A 202 6.92 -4.69 18.46
C VAL A 202 6.23 -3.63 19.32
N THR A 203 5.54 -2.67 18.70
CA THR A 203 4.92 -1.58 19.45
C THR A 203 3.68 -2.03 20.21
N LEU A 204 3.00 -3.07 19.72
CA LEU A 204 1.85 -3.68 20.37
C LEU A 204 2.24 -4.85 21.28
N SER A 205 3.35 -5.55 20.97
CA SER A 205 3.91 -6.58 21.85
C SER A 205 4.86 -5.93 22.86
N SER A 206 4.45 -5.77 24.11
CA SER A 206 5.34 -5.24 25.17
C SER A 206 6.61 -6.06 25.43
N ILE A 207 6.81 -7.18 24.72
CA ILE A 207 8.03 -8.00 24.73
C ILE A 207 8.17 -8.63 23.34
N GLY A 208 9.30 -8.40 22.67
CA GLY A 208 9.62 -8.93 21.34
C GLY A 208 9.55 -10.46 21.26
N SER A 209 8.35 -10.98 21.02
CA SER A 209 8.12 -12.40 20.78
C SER A 209 7.91 -12.62 19.29
N GLN A 210 8.95 -13.22 18.70
CA GLN A 210 8.81 -14.05 17.53
C GLN A 210 7.65 -15.02 17.75
N LEU A 211 6.81 -15.20 16.73
CA LEU A 211 5.65 -16.10 16.67
C LEU A 211 4.37 -15.60 17.37
N VAL A 212 3.39 -15.19 16.56
CA VAL A 212 1.96 -15.63 16.62
C VAL A 212 1.17 -15.33 17.92
N LEU A 213 1.75 -14.70 18.94
CA LEU A 213 1.12 -14.48 20.25
C LEU A 213 0.97 -12.99 20.60
N LEU A 214 0.55 -12.19 19.62
CA LEU A 214 -0.18 -10.96 19.94
C LEU A 214 -1.50 -11.36 20.61
N THR A 215 -1.93 -10.64 21.65
CA THR A 215 -3.29 -10.86 22.15
C THR A 215 -4.29 -10.71 20.98
N PRO A 216 -5.45 -11.38 20.99
CA PRO A 216 -6.39 -11.30 19.87
C PRO A 216 -6.74 -9.85 19.48
N LEU A 217 -6.75 -8.94 20.47
CA LEU A 217 -7.01 -7.52 20.27
C LEU A 217 -5.88 -6.81 19.51
N GLU A 218 -4.62 -7.05 19.86
CA GLU A 218 -3.46 -6.44 19.18
C GLU A 218 -3.36 -6.89 17.71
N THR A 219 -3.62 -8.18 17.44
CA THR A 219 -3.67 -8.71 16.07
C THR A 219 -4.78 -8.04 15.24
N ILE A 220 -5.96 -7.83 15.85
CA ILE A 220 -7.09 -7.17 15.18
C ILE A 220 -6.74 -5.72 14.87
N VAL A 221 -6.17 -4.98 15.83
CA VAL A 221 -5.77 -3.58 15.64
C VAL A 221 -4.72 -3.48 14.54
N LEU A 222 -3.70 -4.34 14.57
CA LEU A 222 -2.64 -4.41 13.57
C LEU A 222 -3.20 -4.66 12.17
N ASN A 223 -4.01 -5.69 11.99
CA ASN A 223 -4.64 -6.00 10.70
C ASN A 223 -5.59 -4.90 10.23
N THR A 224 -6.28 -4.22 11.16
CA THR A 224 -7.18 -3.11 10.82
C THR A 224 -6.39 -1.91 10.30
N LEU A 225 -5.31 -1.53 10.98
CA LEU A 225 -4.46 -0.42 10.55
C LEU A 225 -3.73 -0.73 9.24
N TYR A 226 -3.25 -1.96 9.09
CA TYR A 226 -2.47 -2.35 7.92
C TYR A 226 -3.35 -2.62 6.69
N TYR A 227 -4.47 -3.34 6.80
CA TYR A 227 -5.29 -3.71 5.64
C TYR A 227 -6.56 -2.86 5.49
N VAL A 228 -7.35 -2.72 6.56
CA VAL A 228 -8.69 -2.12 6.48
C VAL A 228 -8.60 -0.62 6.23
N LEU A 229 -7.71 0.07 6.93
CA LEU A 229 -7.60 1.52 6.83
C LEU A 229 -7.15 1.97 5.41
N PRO A 230 -6.12 1.40 4.77
CA PRO A 230 -5.75 1.77 3.40
C PRO A 230 -6.86 1.50 2.39
N ILE A 231 -7.56 0.37 2.53
CA ILE A 231 -8.70 0.04 1.67
C ILE A 231 -9.83 1.06 1.87
N SER A 232 -10.14 1.44 3.10
CA SER A 232 -11.17 2.44 3.39
C SER A 232 -10.84 3.81 2.79
N VAL A 233 -9.57 4.21 2.83
CA VAL A 233 -9.08 5.47 2.24
C VAL A 233 -9.17 5.42 0.72
N MET A 234 -8.76 4.31 0.09
CA MET A 234 -8.94 4.10 -1.34
C MET A 234 -10.40 4.24 -1.75
N VAL A 235 -11.32 3.60 -1.03
CA VAL A 235 -12.76 3.67 -1.29
C VAL A 235 -13.29 5.10 -1.10
N ALA A 236 -12.92 5.77 0.00
CA ALA A 236 -13.37 7.14 0.27
C ALA A 236 -12.91 8.13 -0.81
N LEU A 237 -11.63 8.09 -1.20
CA LEU A 237 -11.08 8.94 -2.27
C LEU A 237 -11.71 8.65 -3.62
N LYS A 238 -12.03 7.38 -3.89
CA LYS A 238 -12.70 6.93 -5.10
C LYS A 238 -14.13 7.46 -5.17
N LEU A 239 -14.90 7.33 -4.10
CA LEU A 239 -16.26 7.85 -4.00
C LEU A 239 -16.28 9.38 -4.10
N ASN A 240 -15.32 10.07 -3.49
CA ASN A 240 -15.17 11.51 -3.62
C ASN A 240 -14.91 11.91 -5.08
N LEU A 241 -13.98 11.24 -5.76
CA LEU A 241 -13.70 11.49 -7.18
C LEU A 241 -14.95 11.28 -8.04
N ASP A 242 -15.67 10.19 -7.83
CA ASP A 242 -16.88 9.89 -8.60
C ASP A 242 -17.98 10.94 -8.34
N THR A 243 -18.10 11.44 -7.11
CA THR A 243 -18.99 12.54 -6.76
C THR A 243 -18.60 13.82 -7.48
N LEU A 244 -17.32 14.23 -7.42
CA LEU A 244 -16.81 15.43 -8.06
C LEU A 244 -17.02 15.43 -9.59
N VAL A 245 -16.91 14.26 -10.21
CA VAL A 245 -17.16 14.09 -11.64
C VAL A 245 -18.65 14.10 -11.96
N SER A 246 -19.50 13.47 -11.14
CA SER A 246 -20.95 13.41 -11.36
C SER A 246 -21.64 14.78 -11.28
N VAL A 247 -21.14 15.68 -10.42
CA VAL A 247 -21.65 17.06 -10.29
C VAL A 247 -21.25 17.94 -11.49
N LYS A 248 -20.33 17.47 -12.36
CA LYS A 248 -19.92 18.16 -13.60
C LYS A 248 -20.21 17.35 -14.87
N PRO A 249 -21.46 17.25 -15.33
CA PRO A 249 -21.74 16.76 -16.67
C PRO A 249 -21.63 17.95 -17.64
N LYS A 250 -20.42 18.34 -18.10
CA LYS A 250 -20.22 19.21 -19.31
C LYS A 250 -18.76 19.57 -19.63
N VAL A 251 -17.79 18.65 -19.66
CA VAL A 251 -16.49 18.94 -20.33
C VAL A 251 -15.78 17.68 -20.89
N PHE A 252 -16.48 16.59 -21.19
CA PHE A 252 -15.84 15.37 -21.72
C PHE A 252 -16.41 14.92 -23.06
N THR A 253 -16.64 15.90 -23.94
CA THR A 253 -16.74 15.71 -25.39
C THR A 253 -15.79 16.71 -26.04
N GLY A 254 -14.61 16.23 -26.38
CA GLY A 254 -13.53 16.95 -27.05
C GLY A 254 -12.45 15.94 -27.39
#